data_AF-A0AAW1QE20-F1
#
_entry.id   AF-A0AAW1QE20-F1
#
_cell.length_a   1.000
_cell.length_b   1.000
_cell.length_c   1.000
_cell.angle_alpha   90.00
_cell.angle_beta   90.00
_cell.angle_gamma   90.00
#
_symmetry.space_group_name_H-M   'P 1'
#
loop_
_entity.id
_entity.type
_entity.pdbx_description
1 polymer ?
#
loop_
_entity_poly.entity_id
_entity_poly.type
_entity_poly.pdbx_seq_one_letter_code
_entity_poly.pdbx_strand_id
1 'polypeptide(L)'
;MPDKTDKGGDKGKVAGAKTVASQVLLNLVYVSVWIALSGTVILYNKWILAYYGFPYPIALTMWHMFFSSTLATICVRGGYVPSANMTTDVYMRAIVPIGALFAGTLWLGNAAYLYLSVSFIQMLKALMPVAVFIVGCGLGTENYSLPTLSNMIVVTIGVGIASYGEINFVVVGVFLQLLSVMAESTRLTLVQILLQRRGLTLNPITTMYYIAPASLAFLAIPFALIEARQIFYDPAVRFDIPIFVSNAAAAFGLNMSVFLLIGKTSALTMNIAGVVKDWMLIALSILLFGSKVSPINLGGYLIAFFGVCFYNFQKLQAMKAKQQAQMLAAAAQKAREEDDEKGLLLGKLRANDS
;
A
#
# COMPACT_ATOMS: atom_id res chain seq x y z
N MET A 1 -7.97 63.62 2.46
CA MET A 1 -6.95 62.55 2.49
C MET A 1 -7.67 61.23 2.73
N PRO A 2 -7.67 60.31 1.76
CA PRO A 2 -8.15 58.94 1.96
C PRO A 2 -7.04 58.05 2.56
N ASP A 3 -7.44 56.84 2.91
CA ASP A 3 -6.64 55.62 3.13
C ASP A 3 -6.23 55.26 4.58
N LYS A 4 -7.12 54.53 5.25
CA LYS A 4 -6.75 53.53 6.27
C LYS A 4 -6.88 52.16 5.65
N THR A 5 -5.77 51.71 5.08
CA THR A 5 -5.57 50.41 4.46
C THR A 5 -5.78 49.28 5.47
N ASP A 6 -6.64 48.37 5.05
CA ASP A 6 -6.67 46.92 5.28
C ASP A 6 -5.31 46.28 5.64
N LYS A 7 -4.91 46.33 6.92
CA LYS A 7 -3.71 45.61 7.43
C LYS A 7 -4.05 44.42 8.33
N GLY A 8 -5.33 44.17 8.57
CA GLY A 8 -5.83 43.03 9.37
C GLY A 8 -6.04 41.77 8.54
N GLY A 9 -6.52 41.90 7.29
CA GLY A 9 -6.78 40.77 6.41
C GLY A 9 -5.53 40.10 5.85
N ASP A 10 -4.45 40.87 5.64
CA ASP A 10 -3.22 40.38 5.03
C ASP A 10 -2.38 39.51 5.99
N LYS A 11 -2.30 39.87 7.27
CA LYS A 11 -1.58 39.07 8.27
C LYS A 11 -2.23 37.69 8.53
N GLY A 12 -3.56 37.61 8.50
CA GLY A 12 -4.30 36.35 8.62
C GLY A 12 -4.14 35.44 7.39
N LYS A 13 -4.13 36.02 6.19
CA LYS A 13 -3.87 35.29 4.93
C LYS A 13 -2.42 34.80 4.84
N VAL A 14 -1.44 35.60 5.26
CA VAL A 14 -0.01 35.22 5.27
C VAL A 14 0.27 34.14 6.33
N ALA A 15 -0.35 34.19 7.50
CA ALA A 15 -0.24 33.13 8.52
C ALA A 15 -0.89 31.81 8.06
N GLY A 16 -2.07 31.89 7.42
CA GLY A 16 -2.73 30.75 6.79
C GLY A 16 -1.90 30.13 5.65
N ALA A 17 -1.33 30.96 4.77
CA ALA A 17 -0.49 30.52 3.66
C ALA A 17 0.81 29.85 4.14
N LYS A 18 1.46 30.37 5.19
CA LYS A 18 2.64 29.73 5.82
C LYS A 18 2.30 28.36 6.42
N THR A 19 1.11 28.24 7.00
CA THR A 19 0.62 26.98 7.58
C THR A 19 0.33 25.94 6.51
N VAL A 20 -0.31 26.34 5.40
CA VAL A 20 -0.59 25.46 4.26
C VAL A 20 0.71 25.04 3.55
N ALA A 21 1.64 25.97 3.32
CA ALA A 21 2.93 25.68 2.70
C ALA A 21 3.75 24.68 3.55
N SER A 22 3.77 24.86 4.88
CA SER A 22 4.43 23.93 5.79
C SER A 22 3.81 22.52 5.77
N GLN A 23 2.48 22.41 5.63
CA GLN A 23 1.80 21.13 5.52
C GLN A 23 2.08 20.44 4.18
N VAL A 24 2.09 21.20 3.08
CA VAL A 24 2.45 20.67 1.75
C VAL A 24 3.89 20.17 1.75
N LEU A 25 4.83 20.95 2.29
CA LEU A 25 6.23 20.53 2.40
C LEU A 25 6.38 19.25 3.23
N LEU A 26 5.70 19.17 4.38
CA LEU A 26 5.74 17.99 5.23
C LEU A 26 5.18 16.75 4.51
N ASN A 27 4.09 16.90 3.76
CA ASN A 27 3.51 15.80 2.97
C ASN A 27 4.45 15.35 1.86
N LEU A 28 5.14 16.28 1.18
CA LEU A 28 6.15 15.95 0.18
C LEU A 28 7.31 15.17 0.81
N VAL A 29 7.79 15.57 2.00
CA VAL A 29 8.84 14.83 2.72
C VAL A 29 8.38 13.40 3.02
N TYR A 30 7.16 13.19 3.53
CA TYR A 30 6.66 11.83 3.79
C TYR A 30 6.56 10.99 2.52
N VAL A 31 6.08 11.57 1.41
CA VAL A 31 6.04 10.91 0.11
C VAL A 31 7.45 10.53 -0.35
N SER A 32 8.40 11.46 -0.30
CA SER A 32 9.78 11.22 -0.72
C SER A 32 10.46 10.12 0.10
N VAL A 33 10.27 10.11 1.42
CA VAL A 33 10.81 9.06 2.30
C VAL A 33 10.21 7.70 1.95
N TRP A 34 8.89 7.62 1.73
CA TRP A 34 8.24 6.37 1.33
C TRP A 34 8.73 5.86 -0.03
N ILE A 35 8.85 6.74 -1.04
CA ILE A 35 9.39 6.40 -2.35
C ILE A 35 10.83 5.90 -2.23
N ALA A 36 11.68 6.61 -1.48
CA ALA A 36 13.08 6.24 -1.28
C ALA A 36 13.20 4.87 -0.59
N LEU A 37 12.50 4.66 0.53
CA LEU A 37 12.52 3.37 1.25
C LEU A 37 11.96 2.23 0.39
N SER A 38 10.91 2.48 -0.38
CA SER A 38 10.38 1.46 -1.28
C SER A 38 11.37 1.11 -2.38
N GLY A 39 12.01 2.13 -2.98
CA GLY A 39 13.06 1.95 -3.97
C GLY A 39 14.25 1.17 -3.41
N THR A 40 14.73 1.56 -2.24
CA THR A 40 15.81 0.88 -1.52
C THR A 40 15.46 -0.57 -1.30
N VAL A 41 14.30 -0.91 -0.71
CA VAL A 41 13.95 -2.31 -0.43
C VAL A 41 13.88 -3.14 -1.71
N ILE A 42 13.25 -2.63 -2.76
CA ILE A 42 13.09 -3.36 -4.03
C ILE A 42 14.43 -3.62 -4.70
N LEU A 43 15.25 -2.57 -4.86
CA LEU A 43 16.55 -2.66 -5.52
C LEU A 43 17.54 -3.48 -4.66
N TYR A 44 17.49 -3.31 -3.33
CA TYR A 44 18.36 -4.03 -2.42
C TYR A 44 18.01 -5.52 -2.39
N ASN A 45 16.72 -5.89 -2.37
CA ASN A 45 16.31 -7.28 -2.47
C ASN A 45 16.74 -7.89 -3.81
N LYS A 46 16.54 -7.19 -4.94
CA LYS A 46 17.03 -7.64 -6.24
C LYS A 46 18.55 -7.86 -6.22
N TRP A 47 19.29 -6.93 -5.64
CA TRP A 47 20.75 -7.03 -5.55
C TRP A 47 21.19 -8.24 -4.72
N ILE A 48 20.58 -8.44 -3.54
CA ILE A 48 20.86 -9.60 -2.67
C ILE A 48 20.59 -10.91 -3.40
N LEU A 49 19.41 -11.02 -4.03
CA LEU A 49 18.93 -12.25 -4.64
C LEU A 49 19.63 -12.61 -5.96
N ALA A 50 19.97 -11.61 -6.77
CA ALA A 50 20.47 -11.84 -8.13
C ALA A 50 21.98 -11.61 -8.31
N TYR A 51 22.64 -10.82 -7.46
CA TYR A 51 24.03 -10.40 -7.67
C TYR A 51 24.97 -10.66 -6.49
N TYR A 52 24.47 -10.56 -5.26
CA TYR A 52 25.29 -10.68 -4.05
C TYR A 52 25.70 -12.12 -3.71
N GLY A 53 24.98 -13.11 -4.23
CA GLY A 53 25.21 -14.54 -3.95
C GLY A 53 24.33 -15.12 -2.85
N PHE A 54 23.12 -14.57 -2.66
CA PHE A 54 22.12 -15.14 -1.76
C PHE A 54 20.77 -15.33 -2.48
N PRO A 55 20.63 -16.33 -3.38
CA PRO A 55 19.43 -16.53 -4.20
C PRO A 55 18.27 -17.22 -3.44
N TYR A 56 18.03 -16.83 -2.20
CA TYR A 56 17.09 -17.48 -1.27
C TYR A 56 15.98 -16.51 -0.82
N PRO A 57 14.93 -16.31 -1.65
CA PRO A 57 13.86 -15.34 -1.40
C PRO A 57 13.03 -15.64 -0.14
N ILE A 58 12.79 -16.90 0.20
CA ILE A 58 12.04 -17.24 1.42
C ILE A 58 12.88 -16.86 2.64
N ALA A 59 14.15 -17.25 2.68
CA ALA A 59 15.06 -16.93 3.77
C ALA A 59 15.19 -15.41 3.99
N LEU A 60 15.35 -14.64 2.91
CA LEU A 60 15.44 -13.19 2.95
C LEU A 60 14.17 -12.54 3.55
N THR A 61 13.00 -12.99 3.09
CA THR A 61 11.72 -12.43 3.57
C THR A 61 11.35 -12.91 4.97
N MET A 62 11.74 -14.13 5.33
CA MET A 62 11.63 -14.66 6.69
C MET A 62 12.48 -13.82 7.65
N TRP A 63 13.68 -13.42 7.25
CA TRP A 63 14.52 -12.50 8.00
C TRP A 63 13.86 -11.13 8.20
N HIS A 64 13.21 -10.56 7.17
CA HIS A 64 12.43 -9.32 7.32
C HIS A 64 11.32 -9.44 8.35
N MET A 65 10.57 -10.55 8.32
CA MET A 65 9.46 -10.79 9.26
C MET A 65 9.96 -11.03 10.68
N PHE A 66 11.07 -11.74 10.84
CA PHE A 66 11.72 -11.95 12.13
C PHE A 66 12.17 -10.62 12.75
N PHE A 67 12.89 -9.79 11.97
CA PHE A 67 13.35 -8.49 12.41
C PHE A 67 12.16 -7.56 12.75
N SER A 68 11.15 -7.50 11.87
CA SER A 68 9.97 -6.66 12.05
C SER A 68 9.15 -7.09 13.27
N SER A 69 8.97 -8.40 13.47
CA SER A 69 8.28 -8.96 14.64
C SER A 69 9.01 -8.62 15.94
N THR A 70 10.33 -8.78 15.95
CA THR A 70 11.17 -8.48 17.12
C THR A 70 11.09 -7.01 17.48
N LEU A 71 11.30 -6.11 16.51
CA LEU A 71 11.28 -4.68 16.75
C LEU A 71 9.88 -4.18 17.12
N ALA A 72 8.82 -4.67 16.45
CA ALA A 72 7.44 -4.35 16.82
C ALA A 72 7.11 -4.81 18.25
N THR A 73 7.60 -5.99 18.66
CA THR A 73 7.44 -6.49 20.03
C THR A 73 8.14 -5.60 21.05
N ILE A 74 9.36 -5.15 20.75
CA ILE A 74 10.11 -4.22 21.60
C ILE A 74 9.35 -2.90 21.74
N CYS A 75 8.83 -2.35 20.63
CA CYS A 75 8.07 -1.10 20.66
C CYS A 75 6.77 -1.20 21.47
N VAL A 76 6.01 -2.29 21.32
CA VAL A 76 4.74 -2.49 22.03
C VAL A 76 4.97 -2.82 23.50
N ARG A 77 5.86 -3.77 23.83
CA ARG A 77 6.14 -4.16 25.22
C ARG A 77 6.95 -3.13 25.99
N GLY A 78 7.76 -2.33 25.30
CA GLY A 78 8.46 -1.18 25.86
C GLY A 78 7.57 0.04 26.13
N GLY A 79 6.26 -0.02 25.83
CA GLY A 79 5.32 1.05 26.10
C GLY A 79 5.37 2.23 25.14
N TYR A 80 6.14 2.13 24.04
CA TYR A 80 6.22 3.20 23.03
C TYR A 80 4.96 3.31 22.16
N VAL A 81 4.14 2.26 22.12
CA VAL A 81 2.90 2.19 21.33
C VAL A 81 1.81 1.52 22.17
N PRO A 82 0.56 2.04 22.15
CA PRO A 82 -0.54 1.40 22.87
C PRO A 82 -0.77 -0.03 22.38
N SER A 83 -0.91 -0.97 23.33
CA SER A 83 -1.32 -2.34 23.02
C SER A 83 -2.79 -2.34 22.63
N ALA A 84 -3.13 -2.84 21.44
CA ALA A 84 -4.52 -3.13 21.14
C ALA A 84 -4.94 -4.39 21.91
N ASN A 85 -6.11 -4.37 22.55
CA ASN A 85 -6.69 -5.58 23.13
C ASN A 85 -7.34 -6.39 22.01
N MET A 86 -6.56 -7.28 21.38
CA MET A 86 -7.06 -8.20 20.35
C MET A 86 -7.44 -9.54 21.00
N THR A 87 -8.71 -9.94 20.90
CA THR A 87 -9.15 -11.26 21.38
C THR A 87 -8.57 -12.37 20.49
N THR A 88 -8.22 -13.51 21.08
CA THR A 88 -7.64 -14.68 20.39
C THR A 88 -8.50 -15.15 19.20
N ASP A 89 -9.83 -15.12 19.31
CA ASP A 89 -10.73 -15.49 18.21
C ASP A 89 -10.55 -14.58 16.98
N VAL A 90 -10.38 -13.27 17.22
CA VAL A 90 -10.15 -12.28 16.15
C VAL A 90 -8.79 -12.50 15.51
N TYR A 91 -7.78 -12.77 16.33
CA TYR A 91 -6.46 -13.08 15.85
C TYR A 91 -6.47 -14.31 14.92
N MET A 92 -7.09 -15.41 15.35
CA MET A 92 -7.14 -16.65 14.56
C MET A 92 -7.99 -16.52 13.30
N ARG A 93 -9.14 -15.85 13.35
CA ARG A 93 -10.07 -15.79 12.22
C ARG A 93 -9.77 -14.68 11.22
N ALA A 94 -9.13 -13.59 11.65
CA ALA A 94 -8.86 -12.44 10.78
C ALA A 94 -7.36 -12.23 10.51
N ILE A 95 -6.52 -12.26 11.54
CA ILE A 95 -5.09 -11.94 11.38
C ILE A 95 -4.32 -13.09 10.73
N VAL A 96 -4.55 -14.33 11.14
CA VAL A 96 -3.81 -15.49 10.61
C VAL A 96 -3.97 -15.63 9.09
N PRO A 97 -5.18 -15.55 8.48
CA PRO A 97 -5.32 -15.56 7.02
C PRO A 97 -4.62 -14.39 6.32
N ILE A 98 -4.67 -13.19 6.92
CA ILE A 98 -3.96 -12.01 6.40
C ILE A 98 -2.44 -12.23 6.44
N GLY A 99 -1.94 -12.82 7.53
CA GLY A 99 -0.53 -13.18 7.70
C GLY A 99 -0.06 -14.24 6.70
N ALA A 100 -0.89 -15.25 6.41
CA ALA A 100 -0.63 -16.27 5.40
C ALA A 100 -0.52 -15.66 3.99
N LEU A 101 -1.48 -14.80 3.61
CA LEU A 101 -1.45 -14.10 2.33
C LEU A 101 -0.25 -13.16 2.24
N PHE A 102 0.11 -12.48 3.33
CA PHE A 102 1.30 -11.63 3.35
C PHE A 102 2.59 -12.43 3.18
N ALA A 103 2.72 -13.59 3.84
CA ALA A 103 3.81 -14.52 3.61
C ALA A 103 3.90 -14.95 2.14
N GLY A 104 2.76 -15.32 1.54
CA GLY A 104 2.69 -15.66 0.11
C GLY A 104 3.13 -14.52 -0.80
N THR A 105 2.65 -13.29 -0.57
CA THR A 105 3.08 -12.10 -1.31
C THR A 105 4.59 -11.87 -1.19
N LEU A 106 5.14 -11.94 0.03
CA LEU A 106 6.56 -11.71 0.26
C LEU A 106 7.40 -12.76 -0.46
N TRP A 107 7.08 -14.05 -0.28
CA TRP A 107 7.81 -15.13 -0.93
C TRP A 107 7.73 -15.03 -2.45
N LEU A 108 6.52 -15.06 -3.02
CA LEU A 108 6.33 -15.14 -4.47
C LEU A 108 6.83 -13.88 -5.18
N GLY A 109 6.62 -12.71 -4.58
CA GLY A 109 7.06 -11.43 -5.11
C GLY A 109 8.59 -11.29 -5.10
N ASN A 110 9.27 -11.80 -4.06
CA ASN A 110 10.73 -11.78 -4.03
C ASN A 110 11.34 -12.88 -4.91
N ALA A 111 10.71 -14.04 -5.02
CA ALA A 111 11.14 -15.09 -5.93
C ALA A 111 11.12 -14.64 -7.40
N ALA A 112 10.19 -13.76 -7.78
CA ALA A 112 10.15 -13.17 -9.12
C ALA A 112 11.44 -12.41 -9.47
N TYR A 113 12.17 -11.84 -8.50
CA TYR A 113 13.45 -11.17 -8.73
C TYR A 113 14.55 -12.10 -9.24
N LEU A 114 14.44 -13.41 -9.04
CA LEU A 114 15.41 -14.37 -9.59
C LEU A 114 15.26 -14.54 -11.10
N TYR A 115 14.06 -14.26 -11.65
CA TYR A 115 13.72 -14.55 -13.04
C TYR A 115 13.51 -13.30 -13.89
N LEU A 116 13.03 -12.22 -13.29
CA LEU A 116 12.59 -11.02 -14.01
C LEU A 116 13.42 -9.79 -13.63
N SER A 117 13.48 -8.81 -14.53
CA SER A 117 14.03 -7.49 -14.27
C SER A 117 13.10 -6.71 -13.32
N VAL A 118 13.66 -5.75 -12.56
CA VAL A 118 12.85 -4.91 -11.65
C VAL A 118 11.89 -4.04 -12.46
N SER A 119 12.32 -3.53 -13.62
CA SER A 119 11.46 -2.80 -14.55
C SER A 119 10.26 -3.64 -14.98
N PHE A 120 10.47 -4.90 -15.39
CA PHE A 120 9.37 -5.75 -15.83
C PHE A 120 8.43 -6.16 -14.69
N ILE A 121 8.97 -6.45 -13.51
CA ILE A 121 8.16 -6.67 -12.30
C ILE A 121 7.26 -5.46 -12.02
N GLN A 122 7.80 -4.24 -12.15
CA GLN A 122 7.02 -3.04 -11.92
C GLN A 122 5.90 -2.85 -12.96
N MET A 123 6.14 -3.27 -14.20
CA MET A 123 5.13 -3.28 -15.25
C MET A 123 4.03 -4.31 -14.98
N LEU A 124 4.37 -5.52 -14.53
CA LEU A 124 3.40 -6.54 -14.13
C LEU A 124 2.54 -6.07 -12.95
N LYS A 125 3.12 -5.31 -12.01
CA LYS A 125 2.38 -4.73 -10.89
C LYS A 125 1.34 -3.68 -11.30
N ALA A 126 1.34 -3.19 -12.55
CA ALA A 126 0.23 -2.39 -13.06
C ALA A 126 -1.11 -3.17 -13.10
N LEU A 127 -1.07 -4.51 -13.00
CA LEU A 127 -2.26 -5.35 -12.82
C LEU A 127 -2.82 -5.34 -11.39
N MET A 128 -2.17 -4.71 -10.42
CA MET A 128 -2.64 -4.66 -9.03
C MET A 128 -4.10 -4.14 -8.91
N PRO A 129 -4.50 -3.03 -9.56
CA PRO A 129 -5.90 -2.59 -9.51
C PRO A 129 -6.88 -3.58 -10.14
N VAL A 130 -6.46 -4.31 -11.19
CA VAL A 130 -7.25 -5.37 -11.82
C VAL A 130 -7.49 -6.51 -10.83
N ALA A 131 -6.43 -6.98 -10.17
CA ALA A 131 -6.50 -8.05 -9.18
C ALA A 131 -7.35 -7.65 -7.97
N VAL A 132 -7.20 -6.41 -7.47
CA VAL A 132 -8.02 -5.87 -6.37
C VAL A 132 -9.49 -5.77 -6.77
N PHE A 133 -9.80 -5.35 -7.99
CA PHE A 133 -11.17 -5.30 -8.49
C PHE A 133 -11.80 -6.71 -8.57
N ILE A 134 -11.11 -7.69 -9.17
CA ILE A 134 -11.61 -9.06 -9.30
C ILE A 134 -11.90 -9.68 -7.92
N VAL A 135 -10.91 -9.60 -7.02
CA VAL A 135 -11.06 -10.09 -5.64
C VAL A 135 -12.17 -9.33 -4.91
N GLY A 136 -12.24 -8.01 -5.07
CA GLY A 136 -13.23 -7.17 -4.43
C GLY A 136 -14.66 -7.50 -4.86
N CYS A 137 -14.88 -7.80 -6.14
CA CYS A 137 -16.16 -8.32 -6.62
C CYS A 137 -16.45 -9.72 -6.06
N GLY A 138 -15.46 -10.63 -6.03
CA GLY A 138 -15.62 -11.97 -5.49
C GLY A 138 -15.94 -12.03 -3.99
N LEU A 139 -15.39 -11.09 -3.20
CA LEU A 139 -15.65 -10.96 -1.76
C LEU A 139 -16.82 -10.01 -1.44
N GLY A 140 -17.48 -9.43 -2.45
CA GLY A 140 -18.61 -8.52 -2.27
C GLY A 140 -18.27 -7.17 -1.64
N THR A 141 -17.00 -6.75 -1.69
CA THR A 141 -16.56 -5.41 -1.21
C THR A 141 -16.66 -4.33 -2.27
N GLU A 142 -16.69 -4.71 -3.54
CA GLU A 142 -16.79 -3.80 -4.69
C GLU A 142 -17.99 -4.20 -5.56
N ASN A 143 -18.72 -3.21 -6.05
CA ASN A 143 -19.84 -3.44 -6.95
C ASN A 143 -19.34 -3.66 -8.38
N TYR A 144 -19.91 -4.67 -9.04
CA TYR A 144 -19.61 -4.93 -10.45
C TYR A 144 -20.09 -3.76 -11.33
N SER A 145 -19.20 -3.23 -12.14
CA SER A 145 -19.44 -2.10 -13.03
C SER A 145 -18.81 -2.37 -14.39
N LEU A 146 -19.63 -2.42 -15.45
CA LEU A 146 -19.16 -2.65 -16.82
C LEU A 146 -18.11 -1.60 -17.28
N PRO A 147 -18.27 -0.29 -17.00
CA PRO A 147 -17.23 0.70 -17.28
C PRO A 147 -15.89 0.37 -16.61
N THR A 148 -15.93 -0.09 -15.35
CA THR A 148 -14.73 -0.47 -14.62
C THR A 148 -14.08 -1.72 -15.21
N LEU A 149 -14.88 -2.74 -15.55
CA LEU A 149 -14.38 -3.95 -16.20
C LEU A 149 -13.70 -3.65 -17.54
N SER A 150 -14.33 -2.82 -18.38
CA SER A 150 -13.74 -2.40 -19.66
C SER A 150 -12.37 -1.75 -19.47
N ASN A 151 -12.24 -0.87 -18.47
CA ASN A 151 -10.94 -0.29 -18.14
C ASN A 151 -9.92 -1.35 -17.66
N MET A 152 -10.35 -2.33 -16.86
CA MET A 152 -9.46 -3.43 -16.43
C MET A 152 -8.94 -4.26 -17.62
N ILE A 153 -9.77 -4.46 -18.66
CA ILE A 153 -9.36 -5.13 -19.90
C ILE A 153 -8.28 -4.31 -20.61
N VAL A 154 -8.46 -2.99 -20.74
CA VAL A 154 -7.44 -2.10 -21.36
C VAL A 154 -6.11 -2.17 -20.62
N VAL A 155 -6.13 -2.14 -19.28
CA VAL A 155 -4.91 -2.28 -18.46
C VAL A 155 -4.25 -3.64 -18.73
N THR A 156 -5.03 -4.71 -18.79
CA THR A 156 -4.52 -6.06 -19.05
C THR A 156 -3.88 -6.19 -20.43
N ILE A 157 -4.49 -5.61 -21.47
CA ILE A 157 -3.93 -5.57 -22.83
C ILE A 157 -2.61 -4.80 -22.84
N GLY A 158 -2.54 -3.63 -22.19
CA GLY A 158 -1.31 -2.84 -22.08
C GLY A 158 -0.17 -3.63 -21.44
N VAL A 159 -0.44 -4.34 -20.35
CA VAL A 159 0.55 -5.21 -19.69
C VAL A 159 0.93 -6.41 -20.57
N GLY A 160 -0.01 -6.95 -21.33
CA GLY A 160 0.26 -8.01 -22.32
C GLY A 160 1.21 -7.56 -23.42
N ILE A 161 0.98 -6.37 -24.00
CA ILE A 161 1.89 -5.75 -24.98
C ILE A 161 3.25 -5.48 -24.36
N ALA A 162 3.26 -4.97 -23.11
CA ALA A 162 4.51 -4.72 -22.40
C ALA A 162 5.32 -6.03 -22.25
N SER A 163 4.65 -7.10 -21.85
CA SER A 163 5.24 -8.43 -21.68
C SER A 163 5.78 -9.02 -22.97
N TYR A 164 5.10 -8.79 -24.10
CA TYR A 164 5.59 -9.21 -25.42
C TYR A 164 6.91 -8.52 -25.81
N GLY A 165 7.11 -7.27 -25.36
CA GLY A 165 8.33 -6.52 -25.61
C GLY A 165 9.49 -6.83 -24.64
N GLU A 166 9.32 -7.69 -23.64
CA GLU A 166 10.36 -8.01 -22.65
C GLU A 166 11.39 -8.99 -23.23
N ILE A 167 12.67 -8.64 -23.11
CA ILE A 167 13.77 -9.44 -23.67
C ILE A 167 14.07 -10.65 -22.77
N ASN A 168 13.96 -10.50 -21.45
CA ASN A 168 14.19 -11.56 -20.47
C ASN A 168 12.87 -12.15 -19.97
N PHE A 169 11.98 -12.49 -20.91
CA PHE A 169 10.67 -13.01 -20.56
C PHE A 169 10.78 -14.47 -20.07
N VAL A 170 10.62 -14.66 -18.76
CA VAL A 170 10.61 -15.99 -18.13
C VAL A 170 9.23 -16.26 -17.54
N VAL A 171 8.50 -17.22 -18.12
CA VAL A 171 7.12 -17.56 -17.75
C VAL A 171 6.99 -17.89 -16.26
N VAL A 172 7.94 -18.63 -15.69
CA VAL A 172 7.95 -18.96 -14.26
C VAL A 172 7.95 -17.70 -13.40
N GLY A 173 8.81 -16.73 -13.74
CA GLY A 173 8.87 -15.44 -13.05
C GLY A 173 7.57 -14.65 -13.15
N VAL A 174 6.94 -14.65 -14.33
CA VAL A 174 5.64 -14.00 -14.55
C VAL A 174 4.56 -14.66 -13.70
N PHE A 175 4.51 -15.99 -13.69
CA PHE A 175 3.53 -16.73 -12.89
C PHE A 175 3.70 -16.46 -11.39
N LEU A 176 4.93 -16.49 -10.87
CA LEU A 176 5.24 -16.12 -9.48
C LEU A 176 4.79 -14.68 -9.16
N GLN A 177 5.08 -13.74 -10.06
CA GLN A 177 4.69 -12.34 -9.87
C GLN A 177 3.17 -12.13 -9.91
N LEU A 178 2.45 -12.82 -10.79
CA LEU A 178 0.98 -12.76 -10.87
C LEU A 178 0.32 -13.39 -9.63
N LEU A 179 0.82 -14.53 -9.15
CA LEU A 179 0.36 -15.13 -7.90
C LEU A 179 0.64 -14.20 -6.70
N SER A 180 1.80 -13.56 -6.66
CA SER A 180 2.12 -12.55 -5.64
C SER A 180 1.11 -11.39 -5.66
N VAL A 181 0.75 -10.90 -6.85
CA VAL A 181 -0.24 -9.82 -7.05
C VAL A 181 -1.62 -10.26 -6.58
N MET A 182 -2.04 -11.49 -6.86
CA MET A 182 -3.32 -12.04 -6.39
C MET A 182 -3.36 -12.26 -4.88
N ALA A 183 -2.27 -12.75 -4.28
CA ALA A 183 -2.15 -12.88 -2.83
C ALA A 183 -2.18 -11.50 -2.15
N GLU A 184 -1.49 -10.52 -2.75
CA GLU A 184 -1.44 -9.15 -2.22
C GLU A 184 -2.79 -8.46 -2.32
N SER A 185 -3.49 -8.59 -3.44
CA SER A 185 -4.83 -8.01 -3.61
C SER A 185 -5.84 -8.63 -2.63
N THR A 186 -5.80 -9.95 -2.44
CA THR A 186 -6.61 -10.66 -1.45
C THR A 186 -6.32 -10.15 -0.03
N ARG A 187 -5.03 -10.03 0.32
CA ARG A 187 -4.61 -9.47 1.61
C ARG A 187 -5.16 -8.06 1.82
N LEU A 188 -5.00 -7.18 0.83
CA LEU A 188 -5.44 -5.79 0.91
C LEU A 188 -6.96 -5.69 1.09
N THR A 189 -7.74 -6.49 0.36
CA THR A 189 -9.21 -6.53 0.51
C THR A 189 -9.62 -7.06 1.89
N LEU A 190 -8.97 -8.10 2.41
CA LEU A 190 -9.26 -8.60 3.77
C LEU A 190 -8.90 -7.60 4.86
N VAL A 191 -7.76 -6.90 4.74
CA VAL A 191 -7.38 -5.80 5.65
C VAL A 191 -8.42 -4.68 5.59
N GLN A 192 -8.88 -4.32 4.40
CA GLN A 192 -9.94 -3.32 4.23
C GLN A 192 -11.24 -3.75 4.95
N ILE A 193 -11.68 -5.00 4.79
CA ILE A 193 -12.86 -5.53 5.48
C ILE A 193 -12.66 -5.47 7.00
N LEU A 194 -11.48 -5.87 7.49
CA LEU A 194 -11.17 -5.87 8.92
C LEU A 194 -11.25 -4.46 9.52
N LEU A 195 -10.66 -3.47 8.85
CA LEU A 195 -10.65 -2.08 9.31
C LEU A 195 -12.05 -1.46 9.25
N GLN A 196 -12.80 -1.68 8.17
CA GLN A 196 -14.13 -1.10 7.97
C GLN A 196 -15.19 -1.71 8.89
N ARG A 197 -15.19 -3.04 9.09
CA ARG A 197 -16.23 -3.71 9.89
C ARG A 197 -16.03 -3.59 11.39
N ARG A 198 -14.79 -3.45 11.85
CA ARG A 198 -14.48 -3.48 13.29
C ARG A 198 -14.12 -2.11 13.88
N GLY A 199 -14.05 -1.07 13.05
CA GLY A 199 -13.72 0.28 13.51
C GLY A 199 -12.34 0.39 14.18
N LEU A 200 -11.45 -0.58 13.94
CA LEU A 200 -10.15 -0.62 14.57
C LEU A 200 -9.22 0.37 13.88
N THR A 201 -8.84 1.44 14.58
CA THR A 201 -7.75 2.32 14.19
C THR A 201 -6.43 1.69 14.63
N LEU A 202 -5.99 0.64 13.93
CA LEU A 202 -4.75 -0.04 14.31
C LEU A 202 -3.55 0.85 14.01
N ASN A 203 -2.73 1.08 15.03
CA ASN A 203 -1.42 1.68 14.85
C ASN A 203 -0.58 0.76 13.94
N PRO A 204 0.26 1.34 13.07
CA PRO A 204 1.19 0.63 12.17
C PRO A 204 2.00 -0.48 12.83
N ILE A 205 2.59 -0.13 13.97
CA ILE A 205 3.46 -1.01 14.75
C ILE A 205 2.61 -2.12 15.36
N THR A 206 1.42 -1.80 15.86
CA THR A 206 0.47 -2.78 16.37
C THR A 206 0.01 -3.74 15.27
N THR A 207 -0.21 -3.26 14.05
CA THR A 207 -0.57 -4.10 12.89
C THR A 207 0.58 -5.06 12.55
N MET A 208 1.82 -4.56 12.50
CA MET A 208 3.00 -5.40 12.27
C MET A 208 3.24 -6.38 13.42
N TYR A 209 3.00 -5.98 14.67
CA TYR A 209 3.11 -6.85 15.84
C TYR A 209 2.20 -8.08 15.75
N TYR A 210 1.01 -7.94 15.14
CA TYR A 210 0.09 -9.08 14.94
C TYR A 210 0.36 -9.87 13.66
N ILE A 211 0.68 -9.19 12.55
CA ILE A 211 0.82 -9.85 11.24
C ILE A 211 2.19 -10.51 11.08
N ALA A 212 3.28 -9.84 11.49
CA ALA A 212 4.64 -10.32 11.23
C ALA A 212 4.96 -11.69 11.85
N PRO A 213 4.58 -12.00 13.11
CA PRO A 213 4.78 -13.35 13.66
C PRO A 213 4.00 -14.43 12.91
N ALA A 214 2.75 -14.14 12.51
CA ALA A 214 1.95 -15.06 11.73
C ALA A 214 2.59 -15.33 10.36
N SER A 215 3.02 -14.28 9.66
CA SER A 215 3.72 -14.41 8.37
C SER A 215 5.05 -15.15 8.51
N LEU A 216 5.80 -14.93 9.59
CA LEU A 216 7.03 -15.68 9.87
C LEU A 216 6.75 -17.18 9.99
N ALA A 217 5.71 -17.57 10.74
CA ALA A 217 5.32 -18.97 10.89
C ALA A 217 4.93 -19.62 9.55
N PHE A 218 4.21 -18.89 8.69
CA PHE A 218 3.85 -19.40 7.35
C PHE A 218 5.04 -19.47 6.39
N LEU A 219 6.04 -18.58 6.51
CA LEU A 219 7.28 -18.66 5.72
C LEU A 219 8.22 -19.77 6.20
N ALA A 220 8.18 -20.13 7.48
CA ALA A 220 9.05 -21.17 8.04
C ALA A 220 8.80 -22.55 7.40
N ILE A 221 7.57 -22.86 7.01
CA ILE A 221 7.20 -24.13 6.36
C ILE A 221 7.89 -24.29 5.00
N PRO A 222 7.66 -23.43 3.99
CA PRO A 222 8.33 -23.54 2.70
C PRO A 222 9.85 -23.30 2.82
N PHE A 223 10.32 -22.51 3.77
CA PHE A 223 11.76 -22.38 4.07
C PHE A 223 12.37 -23.74 4.42
N ALA A 224 11.79 -24.46 5.37
CA ALA A 224 12.29 -25.76 5.82
C ALA A 224 12.30 -26.81 4.70
N LEU A 225 11.30 -26.78 3.81
CA LEU A 225 11.14 -27.76 2.75
C LEU A 225 12.01 -27.48 1.51
N ILE A 226 12.27 -26.21 1.18
CA ILE A 226 12.87 -25.82 -0.10
C ILE A 226 14.29 -25.27 0.09
N GLU A 227 14.44 -24.19 0.87
CA GLU A 227 15.69 -23.41 0.90
C GLU A 227 16.63 -23.82 2.03
N ALA A 228 16.10 -24.30 3.17
CA ALA A 228 16.92 -24.59 4.35
C ALA A 228 18.06 -25.56 4.02
N ARG A 229 17.71 -26.70 3.40
CA ARG A 229 18.71 -27.69 2.98
C ARG A 229 19.71 -27.11 1.98
N GLN A 230 19.25 -26.30 1.01
CA GLN A 230 20.12 -25.72 0.00
C GLN A 230 21.14 -24.77 0.63
N ILE A 231 20.69 -23.88 1.52
CA ILE A 231 21.56 -22.95 2.25
C ILE A 231 22.60 -23.68 3.11
N PHE A 232 22.20 -24.75 3.81
CA PHE A 232 23.13 -25.51 4.67
C PHE A 232 24.28 -26.18 3.90
N TYR A 233 24.05 -26.55 2.63
CA TYR A 233 25.03 -27.28 1.82
C TYR A 233 25.66 -26.43 0.71
N ASP A 234 25.28 -25.16 0.58
CA ASP A 234 25.80 -24.27 -0.45
C ASP A 234 27.01 -23.47 0.09
N PRO A 235 28.24 -23.81 -0.35
CA PRO A 235 29.46 -23.13 0.10
C PRO A 235 29.60 -21.71 -0.46
N ALA A 236 28.78 -21.32 -1.42
CA ALA A 236 28.80 -19.98 -2.03
C ALA A 236 27.90 -18.98 -1.28
N VAL A 237 27.12 -19.42 -0.29
CA VAL A 237 26.23 -18.56 0.51
C VAL A 237 27.05 -17.50 1.23
N ARG A 238 26.73 -16.24 0.95
CA ARG A 238 27.26 -15.09 1.69
C ARG A 238 26.19 -14.55 2.63
N PHE A 239 26.46 -14.59 3.93
CA PHE A 239 25.58 -14.01 4.95
C PHE A 239 26.33 -12.96 5.77
N ASP A 240 26.25 -11.72 5.31
CA ASP A 240 26.86 -10.59 6.03
C ASP A 240 25.81 -9.91 6.90
N ILE A 241 25.98 -10.03 8.23
CA ILE A 241 25.06 -9.48 9.23
C ILE A 241 24.72 -8.00 8.96
N PRO A 242 25.68 -7.10 8.66
CA PRO A 242 25.36 -5.69 8.42
C PRO A 242 24.45 -5.46 7.20
N ILE A 243 24.65 -6.23 6.13
CA ILE A 243 23.83 -6.15 4.91
C ILE A 243 22.40 -6.62 5.20
N PHE A 244 22.26 -7.76 5.87
CA PHE A 244 20.93 -8.31 6.18
C PHE A 244 20.19 -7.45 7.22
N VAL A 245 20.88 -6.93 8.24
CA VAL A 245 20.27 -6.03 9.23
C VAL A 245 19.84 -4.71 8.58
N SER A 246 20.69 -4.08 7.77
CA SER A 246 20.32 -2.84 7.07
C SER A 246 19.19 -3.03 6.06
N ASN A 247 19.18 -4.15 5.33
CA ASN A 247 18.09 -4.50 4.41
C ASN A 247 16.77 -4.74 5.17
N ALA A 248 16.78 -5.47 6.29
CA ALA A 248 15.60 -5.66 7.12
C ALA A 248 15.13 -4.36 7.80
N ALA A 249 16.05 -3.48 8.20
CA ALA A 249 15.74 -2.15 8.73
C ALA A 249 15.07 -1.28 7.67
N ALA A 250 15.52 -1.34 6.41
CA ALA A 250 14.85 -0.67 5.30
C ALA A 250 13.44 -1.23 5.06
N ALA A 251 13.25 -2.55 5.14
CA ALA A 251 11.93 -3.19 5.02
C ALA A 251 10.98 -2.77 6.16
N PHE A 252 11.46 -2.75 7.39
CA PHE A 252 10.69 -2.24 8.53
C PHE A 252 10.37 -0.75 8.38
N GLY A 253 11.36 0.05 7.99
CA GLY A 253 11.20 1.48 7.71
C GLY A 253 10.16 1.74 6.62
N LEU A 254 10.17 0.95 5.54
CA LEU A 254 9.16 1.01 4.49
C LEU A 254 7.77 0.77 5.07
N ASN A 255 7.59 -0.31 5.83
CA ASN A 255 6.31 -0.60 6.48
C ASN A 255 5.85 0.58 7.33
N MET A 256 6.71 1.16 8.16
CA MET A 256 6.39 2.36 8.96
C MET A 256 6.01 3.56 8.10
N SER A 257 6.74 3.82 7.03
CA SER A 257 6.53 4.96 6.14
C SER A 257 5.19 4.88 5.41
N VAL A 258 4.75 3.67 5.01
CA VAL A 258 3.44 3.45 4.37
C VAL A 258 2.34 4.00 5.26
N PHE A 259 2.36 3.65 6.54
CA PHE A 259 1.29 4.09 7.43
C PHE A 259 1.37 5.55 7.82
N LEU A 260 2.57 6.12 8.01
CA LEU A 260 2.72 7.56 8.19
C LEU A 260 2.10 8.29 7.00
N LEU A 261 2.32 7.76 5.79
CA LEU A 261 1.70 8.28 4.58
C LEU A 261 0.18 8.12 4.62
N ILE A 262 -0.37 6.96 5.01
CA ILE A 262 -1.84 6.73 5.09
C ILE A 262 -2.47 7.74 6.05
N GLY A 263 -1.84 7.97 7.20
CA GLY A 263 -2.38 8.83 8.25
C GLY A 263 -2.24 10.34 8.00
N LYS A 264 -1.29 10.75 7.14
CA LYS A 264 -0.98 12.18 6.92
C LYS A 264 -1.33 12.68 5.52
N THR A 265 -1.53 11.78 4.57
CA THR A 265 -1.81 12.15 3.17
C THR A 265 -3.15 11.61 2.69
N SER A 266 -3.64 12.17 1.59
CA SER A 266 -4.88 11.71 0.98
C SER A 266 -4.64 10.43 0.16
N ALA A 267 -5.69 9.62 -0.02
CA ALA A 267 -5.66 8.49 -0.96
C ALA A 267 -5.23 8.90 -2.38
N LEU A 268 -5.56 10.14 -2.79
CA LEU A 268 -5.12 10.70 -4.07
C LEU A 268 -3.60 10.89 -4.13
N THR A 269 -3.02 11.47 -3.07
CA THR A 269 -1.58 11.69 -2.95
C THR A 269 -0.83 10.36 -3.05
N MET A 270 -1.33 9.31 -2.39
CA MET A 270 -0.75 7.97 -2.46
C MET A 270 -0.79 7.38 -3.88
N ASN A 271 -1.92 7.50 -4.57
CA ASN A 271 -2.06 6.98 -5.93
C ASN A 271 -1.08 7.66 -6.90
N ILE A 272 -0.94 8.99 -6.81
CA ILE A 272 0.00 9.74 -7.66
C ILE A 272 1.45 9.42 -7.28
N ALA A 273 1.77 9.41 -5.98
CA ALA A 273 3.11 9.06 -5.51
C ALA A 273 3.52 7.65 -5.92
N GLY A 274 2.60 6.69 -5.87
CA GLY A 274 2.84 5.31 -6.31
C GLY A 274 3.18 5.21 -7.79
N VAL A 275 2.51 5.99 -8.64
CA VAL A 275 2.85 6.11 -10.06
C VAL A 275 4.27 6.64 -10.24
N VAL A 276 4.61 7.74 -9.58
CA VAL A 276 5.95 8.36 -9.70
C VAL A 276 7.03 7.38 -9.25
N LYS A 277 6.80 6.72 -8.12
CA LYS A 277 7.67 5.66 -7.59
C LYS A 277 7.94 4.56 -8.61
N ASP A 278 6.90 4.10 -9.31
CA ASP A 278 7.00 3.00 -10.26
C ASP A 278 7.86 3.39 -11.48
N TRP A 279 7.67 4.59 -12.02
CA TRP A 279 8.51 5.13 -13.08
C TRP A 279 9.96 5.34 -12.65
N MET A 280 10.18 5.85 -11.43
CA MET A 280 11.52 5.97 -10.85
C MET A 280 12.21 4.62 -10.71
N LEU A 281 11.48 3.58 -10.29
CA LEU A 281 12.01 2.22 -10.16
C LEU A 281 12.40 1.61 -11.51
N ILE A 282 11.62 1.87 -12.57
CA ILE A 282 11.97 1.45 -13.93
C ILE A 282 13.28 2.14 -14.35
N ALA A 283 13.38 3.46 -14.17
CA ALA A 283 14.60 4.21 -14.51
C ALA A 283 15.83 3.73 -13.71
N LEU A 284 15.68 3.52 -12.39
CA LEU A 284 16.76 3.00 -11.54
C LEU A 284 17.14 1.56 -11.91
N SER A 285 16.19 0.72 -12.33
CA SER A 285 16.48 -0.63 -12.83
C SER A 285 17.34 -0.62 -14.09
N ILE A 286 17.12 0.35 -14.98
CA ILE A 286 17.95 0.53 -16.18
C ILE A 286 19.36 0.99 -15.77
N LEU A 287 19.46 1.99 -14.88
CA LEU A 287 20.74 2.57 -14.46
C LEU A 287 21.61 1.63 -13.62
N LEU A 288 21.02 0.92 -12.66
CA LEU A 288 21.75 0.09 -11.69
C LEU A 288 22.00 -1.34 -12.18
N PHE A 289 21.04 -1.91 -12.91
CA PHE A 289 21.10 -3.32 -13.33
C PHE A 289 21.25 -3.49 -14.85
N GLY A 290 21.34 -2.41 -15.62
CA GLY A 290 21.44 -2.48 -17.08
C GLY A 290 20.23 -3.12 -17.75
N SER A 291 19.05 -3.02 -17.12
CA SER A 291 17.82 -3.63 -17.64
C SER A 291 17.46 -3.06 -19.01
N LYS A 292 17.28 -3.92 -20.02
CA LYS A 292 16.92 -3.49 -21.38
C LYS A 292 15.41 -3.34 -21.50
N VAL A 293 14.93 -2.10 -21.63
CA VAL A 293 13.51 -1.78 -21.86
C VAL A 293 13.32 -1.47 -23.35
N SER A 294 12.54 -2.30 -24.05
CA SER A 294 12.25 -2.07 -25.47
C SER A 294 11.18 -0.98 -25.67
N PRO A 295 11.12 -0.32 -26.84
CA PRO A 295 10.06 0.64 -27.14
C PRO A 295 8.66 0.02 -27.09
N ILE A 296 8.52 -1.26 -27.48
CA ILE A 296 7.25 -2.00 -27.39
C ILE A 296 6.86 -2.20 -25.92
N ASN A 297 7.82 -2.58 -25.09
CA ASN A 297 7.63 -2.77 -23.66
C ASN A 297 7.12 -1.48 -22.99
N LEU A 298 7.78 -0.35 -23.31
CA LEU A 298 7.38 0.97 -22.84
C LEU A 298 6.01 1.41 -23.37
N GLY A 299 5.72 1.19 -24.65
CA GLY A 299 4.45 1.53 -25.28
C GLY A 299 3.27 0.78 -24.65
N GLY A 300 3.42 -0.53 -24.42
CA GLY A 300 2.42 -1.33 -23.71
C GLY A 300 2.21 -0.84 -22.27
N TYR A 301 3.30 -0.55 -21.56
CA TYR A 301 3.22 -0.02 -20.19
C TYR A 301 2.52 1.35 -20.14
N LEU A 302 2.72 2.23 -21.13
CA LEU A 302 2.01 3.51 -21.22
C LEU A 302 0.49 3.31 -21.35
N ILE A 303 0.05 2.35 -22.16
CA ILE A 303 -1.38 2.01 -22.27
C ILE A 303 -1.93 1.55 -20.92
N ALA A 304 -1.22 0.63 -20.24
CA ALA A 304 -1.60 0.15 -18.92
C ALA A 304 -1.65 1.29 -17.89
N PHE A 305 -0.64 2.16 -17.91
CA PHE A 305 -0.49 3.31 -17.04
C PHE A 305 -1.67 4.29 -17.17
N PHE A 306 -2.03 4.67 -18.40
CA PHE A 306 -3.18 5.56 -18.62
C PHE A 306 -4.50 4.90 -18.20
N GLY A 307 -4.67 3.60 -18.44
CA GLY A 307 -5.83 2.85 -17.93
C GLY A 307 -5.91 2.85 -16.40
N VAL A 308 -4.79 2.68 -15.70
CA VAL A 308 -4.75 2.77 -14.23
C VAL A 308 -5.04 4.20 -13.75
N CYS A 309 -4.51 5.22 -14.41
CA CYS A 309 -4.82 6.62 -14.09
C CYS A 309 -6.30 6.93 -14.24
N PHE A 310 -6.91 6.46 -15.33
CA PHE A 310 -8.34 6.63 -15.58
C PHE A 310 -9.18 5.91 -14.52
N TYR A 311 -8.84 4.68 -14.14
CA TYR A 311 -9.49 3.97 -13.03
C TYR A 311 -9.41 4.74 -11.71
N ASN A 312 -8.21 5.17 -11.34
CA ASN A 312 -7.98 5.88 -10.09
C ASN A 312 -8.76 7.20 -10.06
N PHE A 313 -8.86 7.89 -11.21
CA PHE A 313 -9.65 9.09 -11.36
C PHE A 313 -11.16 8.83 -11.17
N GLN A 314 -11.71 7.81 -11.82
CA GLN A 314 -13.12 7.42 -11.64
C GLN A 314 -13.42 7.06 -10.19
N LYS A 315 -12.56 6.25 -9.56
CA LYS A 315 -12.73 5.82 -8.17
C LYS A 315 -12.67 7.01 -7.21
N LEU A 316 -11.76 7.96 -7.47
CA LEU A 316 -11.69 9.20 -6.70
C LEU A 316 -12.97 10.03 -6.83
N GLN A 317 -13.49 10.21 -8.03
CA GLN A 317 -14.73 10.96 -8.26
C GLN A 317 -15.91 10.30 -7.53
N ALA A 318 -16.03 8.98 -7.61
CA ALA A 318 -17.06 8.23 -6.90
C ALA A 318 -16.97 8.41 -5.37
N MET A 319 -15.75 8.36 -4.81
CA MET A 319 -15.53 8.62 -3.37
C MET A 319 -15.94 10.03 -2.97
N LYS A 320 -15.57 11.06 -3.77
CA LYS A 320 -15.95 12.46 -3.52
C LYS A 320 -17.47 12.65 -3.56
N ALA A 321 -18.14 12.08 -4.56
CA ALA A 321 -19.60 12.12 -4.67
C ALA A 321 -20.28 11.45 -3.46
N LYS A 322 -19.78 10.30 -3.02
CA LYS A 322 -20.29 9.60 -1.82
C LYS A 322 -20.10 10.41 -0.54
N GLN A 323 -18.93 11.02 -0.34
CA GLN A 323 -18.66 11.90 0.80
C GLN A 323 -19.58 13.13 0.79
N GLN A 324 -19.77 13.76 -0.37
CA GLN A 324 -20.65 14.92 -0.50
C GLN A 324 -22.12 14.56 -0.22
N ALA A 325 -22.60 13.42 -0.73
CA ALA A 325 -23.93 12.92 -0.43
C ALA A 325 -24.12 12.63 1.07
N GLN A 326 -23.11 12.05 1.75
CA GLN A 326 -23.14 11.82 3.19
C GLN A 326 -23.18 13.12 4.00
N MET A 327 -22.40 14.14 3.59
CA MET A 327 -22.43 15.46 4.24
C MET A 327 -23.78 16.14 4.07
N LEU A 328 -24.38 16.09 2.88
CA LEU A 328 -25.71 16.64 2.62
C LEU A 328 -26.80 15.92 3.43
N ALA A 329 -26.72 14.58 3.52
CA ALA A 329 -27.66 13.79 4.34
C ALA A 329 -27.54 14.13 5.83
N ALA A 330 -26.31 14.26 6.36
CA ALA A 330 -26.08 14.65 7.75
C ALA A 330 -26.56 16.08 8.05
N ALA A 331 -26.37 17.01 7.11
CA ALA A 331 -26.88 18.38 7.24
C ALA A 331 -28.41 18.42 7.21
N ALA A 332 -29.05 17.65 6.32
CA ALA A 332 -30.51 17.54 6.27
C ALA A 332 -31.10 16.92 7.55
N GLN A 333 -30.41 15.95 8.14
CA GLN A 333 -30.82 15.34 9.41
C GLN A 333 -30.75 16.34 10.57
N LYS A 334 -29.65 17.10 10.69
CA LYS A 334 -29.53 18.17 11.69
C LYS A 334 -30.60 19.25 11.53
N ALA A 335 -30.90 19.66 10.30
CA ALA A 335 -31.94 20.66 10.04
C ALA A 335 -33.33 20.18 10.48
N ARG A 336 -33.64 18.88 10.31
CA ARG A 336 -34.90 18.29 10.82
C ARG A 336 -34.94 18.26 12.34
N GLU A 337 -33.85 17.89 13.00
CA GLU A 337 -33.77 17.87 14.47
C GLU A 337 -33.94 19.28 15.07
N GLU A 338 -33.38 20.31 14.44
CA GLU A 338 -33.56 21.70 14.86
C GLU A 338 -34.99 22.22 14.65
N ASP A 339 -35.67 21.82 13.57
CA ASP A 339 -37.07 22.19 13.32
C ASP A 339 -38.03 21.48 14.29
N ASP A 340 -37.79 20.21 14.61
CA ASP A 340 -38.57 19.45 15.60
C ASP A 340 -38.40 20.06 17.01
N GLU A 341 -37.19 20.47 17.39
CA GLU A 341 -36.92 21.13 18.67
C GLU A 341 -37.62 22.50 18.77
N LYS A 342 -37.56 23.31 17.71
CA LYS A 342 -38.29 24.59 17.63
C LYS A 342 -39.80 24.38 17.70
N GLY A 343 -40.32 23.37 17.02
CA GLY A 343 -41.74 23.00 17.05
C GLY A 343 -42.20 22.61 18.46
N LEU A 344 -41.38 21.85 19.19
CA LEU A 344 -41.66 21.45 20.57
C LEU A 344 -41.65 22.64 21.54
N LEU A 345 -40.70 23.57 21.36
CA LEU A 345 -40.60 24.79 22.17
C LEU A 345 -41.78 25.74 21.92
N LEU A 346 -42.18 25.93 20.66
CA LEU A 346 -43.37 26.72 20.30
C LEU A 346 -44.66 26.09 20.82
N GLY A 347 -44.76 24.76 20.81
CA GLY A 347 -45.88 24.04 21.43
C GLY A 347 -45.97 24.25 22.94
N LYS A 348 -44.83 24.22 23.64
CA LYS A 348 -44.76 24.50 25.08
C LYS A 348 -45.08 25.96 25.43
N LEU A 349 -44.65 26.92 24.60
CA LEU A 349 -45.01 28.33 24.78
C LEU A 349 -46.52 28.55 24.61
N ARG A 350 -47.13 27.98 23.57
CA ARG A 350 -48.57 28.07 23.35
C ARG A 350 -49.40 27.43 24.46
N ALA A 351 -48.93 26.33 25.06
CA ALA A 351 -49.61 25.66 26.16
C ALA A 351 -49.53 26.43 27.49
N ASN A 352 -48.60 27.37 27.64
CA ASN A 352 -48.44 28.20 28.84
C ASN A 352 -49.24 29.50 28.78
N ASP A 353 -49.69 29.91 27.58
CA ASP A 353 -50.48 31.13 27.34
C ASP A 353 -52.01 30.87 27.30
N SER A 354 -52.43 29.63 27.57
CA SER A 354 -53.83 29.16 27.65
C SER A 354 -54.07 28.47 28.97
#